data_AF-A0A0F9CM97-F1
#
_entry.id   AF-A0A0F9CM97-F1
#
_cell.length_a   1.000
_cell.length_b   1.000
_cell.length_c   1.000
_cell.angle_alpha   90.00
_cell.angle_beta   90.00
_cell.angle_gamma   90.00
#
_symmetry.space_group_name_H-M   'P 1'
#
loop_
_entity.id
_entity.type
_entity.pdbx_description
1 polymer ?
#
loop_
_entity_poly.entity_id
_entity_poly.type
_entity_poly.pdbx_seq_one_letter_code
_entity_poly.pdbx_strand_id
1 'polypeptide(L)'
;MDITIYGIYDPTNNNILKYIGKTTTKLNRRLSNHIYRAKSGRSKSLLSKWILELCDFGYNPVIMTIFVYNDDNINWQECEKFWISKFLQSGIKLLNQTVGGNGAHT
;
A
#
# COMPACT_ATOMS: atom_id res chain seq x y z
N MET A 1 -10.66 -8.32 -15.18
CA MET A 1 -10.81 -7.69 -13.85
C MET A 1 -9.66 -6.73 -13.67
N ASP A 2 -9.95 -5.44 -13.50
CA ASP A 2 -8.89 -4.42 -13.46
C ASP A 2 -8.00 -4.60 -12.24
N ILE A 3 -6.69 -4.48 -12.47
CA ILE A 3 -5.67 -4.50 -11.42
C ILE A 3 -5.25 -3.06 -11.16
N THR A 4 -5.48 -2.60 -9.94
CA THR A 4 -5.07 -1.28 -9.49
C THR A 4 -3.82 -1.38 -8.62
N ILE A 5 -2.74 -0.72 -9.04
CA ILE A 5 -1.60 -0.40 -8.17
C ILE A 5 -1.92 0.91 -7.46
N TYR A 6 -1.82 0.91 -6.13
CA TYR A 6 -2.10 2.07 -5.30
C TYR A 6 -0.91 2.41 -4.40
N GLY A 7 -0.90 3.67 -3.97
CA GLY A 7 -0.03 4.19 -2.93
C GLY A 7 -0.81 4.47 -1.65
N ILE A 8 -0.19 4.25 -0.49
CA ILE A 8 -0.62 4.78 0.80
C ILE A 8 0.36 5.89 1.19
N TYR A 9 -0.19 7.04 1.57
CA TYR A 9 0.52 8.28 1.79
C TYR A 9 0.31 8.79 3.22
N ASP A 10 1.35 9.43 3.73
CA ASP A 10 1.36 10.14 5.00
C ASP A 10 0.78 11.54 4.84
N PRO A 11 -0.40 11.83 5.41
CA PRO A 11 -1.05 13.13 5.25
C PRO A 11 -0.33 14.25 6.01
N THR A 12 0.51 13.93 7.01
CA THR A 12 1.09 14.93 7.91
C THR A 12 2.31 15.62 7.32
N ASN A 13 2.89 15.03 6.27
CA ASN A 13 4.12 15.50 5.67
C ASN A 13 3.97 15.49 4.15
N ASN A 14 3.26 16.49 3.61
CA ASN A 14 3.10 16.74 2.18
C ASN A 14 2.69 15.51 1.34
N ASN A 15 1.88 14.61 1.89
CA ASN A 15 1.48 13.36 1.22
C ASN A 15 2.70 12.55 0.76
N ILE A 16 3.65 12.27 1.66
CA ILE A 16 4.79 11.38 1.35
C ILE A 16 4.29 9.95 1.17
N LEU A 17 4.67 9.32 0.05
CA LEU A 17 4.39 7.92 -0.23
C LEU A 17 5.10 7.00 0.78
N LYS A 18 4.34 6.15 1.46
CA LYS A 18 4.86 5.20 2.46
C LYS A 18 4.74 3.75 2.03
N TYR A 19 3.79 3.41 1.16
CA TYR A 19 3.59 2.01 0.77
C TYR A 19 2.96 1.89 -0.60
N ILE A 20 3.36 0.86 -1.33
CA ILE A 20 2.76 0.49 -2.61
C ILE A 20 2.16 -0.89 -2.49
N GLY A 21 0.96 -1.08 -3.05
CA GLY A 21 0.39 -2.42 -3.17
C GLY A 21 -0.60 -2.53 -4.31
N LYS A 22 -1.04 -3.77 -4.57
CA LYS A 22 -2.11 -4.06 -5.53
C LYS A 22 -3.48 -4.31 -4.91
N THR A 23 -4.53 -4.01 -5.64
CA THR A 23 -5.89 -4.43 -5.34
C THR A 23 -6.72 -4.61 -6.62
N THR A 24 -7.68 -5.52 -6.57
CA THR A 24 -8.77 -5.66 -7.56
C THR A 24 -10.08 -5.10 -7.02
N THR A 25 -10.02 -4.31 -5.94
CA THR A 25 -11.19 -3.82 -5.21
C THR A 25 -11.14 -2.31 -5.05
N LYS A 26 -12.26 -1.69 -4.64
CA LYS A 26 -12.30 -0.24 -4.39
C LYS A 26 -11.24 0.17 -3.35
N LEU A 27 -10.55 1.28 -3.62
CA LEU A 27 -9.48 1.78 -2.76
C LEU A 27 -9.93 2.07 -1.33
N ASN A 28 -11.11 2.66 -1.16
CA ASN A 28 -11.67 2.93 0.18
C ASN A 28 -11.79 1.65 1.01
N ARG A 29 -12.33 0.57 0.43
CA ARG A 29 -12.42 -0.75 1.07
C ARG A 29 -11.04 -1.29 1.41
N ARG A 30 -10.07 -1.14 0.50
CA ARG A 30 -8.69 -1.59 0.72
C ARG A 30 -8.03 -0.83 1.87
N LEU A 31 -8.23 0.49 1.95
CA LEU A 31 -7.71 1.33 3.03
C LEU A 31 -8.35 0.96 4.38
N SER A 32 -9.68 0.81 4.43
CA SER A 32 -10.38 0.37 5.63
C SER A 32 -9.85 -0.98 6.14
N ASN A 33 -9.55 -1.92 5.25
CA ASN A 33 -8.96 -3.21 5.63
C ASN A 33 -7.55 -3.06 6.23
N HIS A 34 -6.72 -2.15 5.70
CA HIS A 34 -5.40 -1.88 6.27
C HIS A 34 -5.49 -1.27 7.67
N ILE A 35 -6.36 -0.27 7.85
CA ILE A 35 -6.62 0.37 9.15
C ILE A 35 -7.15 -0.66 10.15
N TYR A 36 -8.13 -1.47 9.74
CA TYR A 36 -8.70 -2.52 10.58
C TYR A 36 -7.64 -3.52 11.05
N ARG A 37 -6.80 -4.03 10.13
CA ARG A 37 -5.73 -4.99 10.46
C ARG A 37 -4.68 -4.40 11.38
N ALA A 38 -4.36 -3.12 11.23
CA ALA A 38 -3.47 -2.38 12.13
C ALA A 38 -4.06 -2.29 13.55
N LYS A 39 -5.29 -1.77 13.66
CA LYS A 39 -5.99 -1.60 14.95
C LYS A 39 -6.29 -2.92 15.66
N SER A 40 -6.57 -3.98 14.91
CA SER A 40 -6.87 -5.28 15.51
C SER A 40 -5.62 -6.09 15.91
N GLY A 41 -4.41 -5.57 15.70
CA GLY A 41 -3.16 -6.29 15.96
C GLY A 41 -2.95 -7.55 15.11
N ARG A 42 -3.75 -7.75 14.06
CA ARG A 42 -3.71 -8.96 13.21
C ARG A 42 -2.56 -8.95 12.20
N SER A 43 -1.91 -7.81 12.02
CA SER A 43 -0.72 -7.69 11.20
C SER A 43 0.39 -7.00 11.98
N LYS A 44 1.58 -7.61 11.95
CA LYS A 44 2.80 -7.06 12.55
C LYS A 44 3.69 -6.35 11.52
N SER A 45 3.13 -6.00 10.35
CA SER A 45 3.88 -5.34 9.28
C SER A 45 4.31 -3.93 9.68
N LEU A 46 5.39 -3.42 9.08
CA LEU A 46 5.84 -2.04 9.28
C LEU A 46 4.75 -1.03 8.91
N LEU A 47 4.03 -1.31 7.82
CA LEU A 47 2.85 -0.53 7.43
C LEU A 47 1.80 -0.50 8.55
N SER A 48 1.46 -1.65 9.14
CA SER A 48 0.44 -1.72 10.19
C SER A 48 0.85 -0.98 11.46
N LYS A 49 2.12 -1.06 11.85
CA LYS A 49 2.65 -0.29 12.98
C LYS A 49 2.55 1.21 12.73
N TRP A 50 3.01 1.65 11.55
CA TRP A 50 2.94 3.06 11.16
C TRP A 50 1.49 3.56 11.04
N ILE A 51 0.56 2.78 10.49
CA ILE A 51 -0.86 3.16 10.43
C ILE A 51 -1.44 3.31 11.84
N LEU A 52 -1.11 2.39 12.75
CA LEU A 52 -1.58 2.45 14.13
C LEU A 52 -1.08 3.73 14.81
N GLU A 53 0.23 4.00 14.75
CA GLU A 53 0.84 5.23 15.27
C GLU A 53 0.18 6.48 14.68
N LEU A 54 0.02 6.54 13.35
CA LEU A 54 -0.63 7.66 12.66
C LEU A 54 -2.06 7.90 13.17
N CYS A 55 -2.84 6.83 13.35
CA CYS A 55 -4.19 6.88 13.91
C CYS A 55 -4.21 7.33 15.36
N ASP A 56 -3.23 6.92 16.18
CA ASP A 56 -3.13 7.32 17.58
C ASP A 56 -2.85 8.83 17.71
N PHE A 57 -2.15 9.41 16.73
CA PHE A 57 -1.98 10.86 16.60
C PHE A 57 -3.20 11.59 15.99
N GLY A 58 -4.31 10.89 15.72
CA GLY A 58 -5.53 11.48 15.19
C GLY A 58 -5.56 11.66 13.66
N TYR A 59 -4.58 11.11 12.94
CA TYR A 59 -4.50 11.19 11.48
C TYR A 59 -4.92 9.88 10.81
N ASN A 60 -5.41 9.96 9.58
CA ASN A 60 -5.73 8.78 8.77
C ASN A 60 -4.88 8.75 7.50
N PRO A 61 -4.33 7.57 7.13
CA PRO A 61 -3.57 7.44 5.89
C PRO A 61 -4.44 7.74 4.66
N VAL A 62 -3.84 8.30 3.62
CA VAL A 62 -4.50 8.58 2.33
C VAL A 62 -4.14 7.47 1.34
N ILE A 63 -5.12 6.99 0.56
CA ILE A 63 -4.90 6.01 -0.51
C ILE A 63 -5.18 6.65 -1.87
N MET A 64 -4.30 6.44 -2.85
CA MET A 64 -4.48 6.96 -4.21
C MET A 64 -4.06 5.93 -5.25
N THR A 65 -4.72 5.94 -6.40
CA THR A 65 -4.32 5.14 -7.56
C THR A 65 -2.98 5.65 -8.10
N ILE A 66 -2.05 4.72 -8.35
CA ILE A 66 -0.82 4.99 -9.09
C ILE A 66 -1.02 4.61 -10.56
N PHE A 67 -1.57 3.41 -10.79
CA PHE A 67 -1.80 2.90 -12.14
C PHE A 67 -2.94 1.87 -12.14
N VAL A 68 -3.68 1.82 -13.25
CA VAL A 68 -4.72 0.81 -13.51
C VAL A 68 -4.35 0.02 -14.75
N TYR A 69 -4.30 -1.29 -14.62
CA TYR A 69 -4.09 -2.22 -15.71
C TYR A 69 -5.42 -2.88 -16.08
N ASN A 70 -5.84 -2.70 -17.33
CA ASN A 70 -7.07 -3.25 -17.88
C ASN A 70 -6.78 -4.53 -18.69
N ASP A 71 -5.97 -5.43 -18.12
CA ASP A 71 -5.58 -6.69 -18.75
C ASP A 71 -5.49 -7.79 -17.67
N ASP A 72 -6.19 -8.89 -17.90
CA ASP A 72 -6.21 -10.05 -16.99
C ASP A 72 -4.92 -10.90 -17.08
N ASN A 73 -4.16 -10.76 -18.17
CA ASN A 73 -2.90 -11.48 -18.37
C ASN A 73 -1.69 -10.74 -17.78
N ILE A 74 -1.90 -9.59 -17.15
CA ILE A 74 -0.78 -8.80 -16.63
C ILE A 74 -0.15 -9.47 -15.42
N ASN A 75 1.18 -9.51 -15.42
CA ASN A 75 1.96 -9.93 -14.27
C ASN A 75 1.94 -8.81 -13.20
N TRP A 76 0.95 -8.82 -12.32
CA TRP A 76 0.79 -7.81 -11.28
C TRP A 76 1.97 -7.78 -10.32
N GLN A 77 2.65 -8.91 -10.11
CA GLN A 77 3.85 -8.99 -9.26
C GLN A 77 4.99 -8.16 -9.86
N GLU A 78 5.20 -8.24 -11.16
CA GLU A 78 6.21 -7.44 -11.86
C GLU A 78 5.84 -5.96 -11.86
N CYS A 79 4.56 -5.64 -12.04
CA CYS A 79 4.08 -4.26 -11.94
C CYS A 79 4.33 -3.67 -10.54
N GLU A 80 3.96 -4.40 -9.48
CA GLU A 80 4.20 -3.99 -8.08
C GLU A 80 5.69 -3.77 -7.81
N LYS A 81 6.55 -4.71 -8.25
CA LYS A 81 8.02 -4.61 -8.14
C LYS A 81 8.56 -3.41 -8.90
N PHE A 82 8.09 -3.18 -10.12
CA PHE A 82 8.50 -2.05 -10.96
C PHE A 82 8.23 -0.72 -10.25
N TRP A 83 7.01 -0.53 -9.73
CA TRP A 83 6.64 0.70 -9.04
C TRP A 83 7.43 0.87 -7.73
N ILE A 84 7.60 -0.19 -6.93
CA ILE A 84 8.45 -0.15 -5.73
C ILE A 84 9.87 0.30 -6.10
N SER A 85 10.48 -0.34 -7.10
CA SER A 85 11.84 -0.01 -7.55
C SER A 85 11.94 1.43 -8.03
N LYS A 86 10.97 1.89 -8.85
CA LYS A 86 10.92 3.26 -9.37
C LYS A 86 10.92 4.32 -8.26
N PHE A 87 10.10 4.12 -7.23
CA PHE A 87 10.02 5.07 -6.11
C PHE A 87 11.22 4.97 -5.15
N LEU A 88 11.76 3.78 -4.92
CA LEU A 88 13.01 3.62 -4.16
C LEU A 88 14.18 4.32 -4.83
N GLN A 89 14.31 4.20 -6.16
CA GLN A 89 15.33 4.90 -6.96
C GLN A 89 15.16 6.43 -6.91
N SER A 90 13.92 6.90 -6.70
CA SER A 90 13.62 8.33 -6.52
C SER A 90 13.92 8.83 -5.09
N GLY A 91 14.50 8.00 -4.23
CA GLY A 91 14.87 8.35 -2.85
C GLY A 91 13.75 8.22 -1.82
N ILE A 92 12.57 7.71 -2.21
CA ILE A 92 11.44 7.53 -1.28
C ILE A 92 11.65 6.28 -0.43
N LYS A 93 11.50 6.43 0.90
CA LYS A 93 11.56 5.31 1.85
C LYS A 93 10.19 4.65 1.97
N LEU A 94 10.05 3.44 1.43
CA LEU A 94 8.81 2.65 1.50
C LEU A 94 8.83 1.69 2.70
N LEU A 95 7.64 1.40 3.24
CA LEU A 95 7.36 0.46 4.33
C LEU A 95 7.01 -0.95 3.84
N ASN A 96 7.16 -1.21 2.54
CA ASN A 96 7.00 -2.54 1.96
C ASN A 96 7.99 -3.51 2.64
N GLN A 97 7.50 -4.63 3.18
CA GLN A 97 8.35 -5.60 3.89
C GLN A 97 9.32 -6.36 2.97
N THR A 98 8.96 -6.48 1.68
CA THR A 98 9.80 -7.04 0.62
C THR A 98 9.57 -6.25 -0.66
N VAL A 99 10.53 -6.31 -1.59
CA VAL A 99 10.42 -5.68 -2.93
C VAL A 99 9.28 -6.30 -3.77
N GLY A 100 8.65 -7.40 -3.31
CA GLY A 100 7.37 -7.86 -3.85
C GLY A 100 6.93 -9.22 -3.29
N GLY A 101 5.60 -9.37 -3.14
CA GLY A 101 4.90 -10.63 -3.36
C GLY A 101 5.09 -11.79 -2.38
N ASN A 102 4.77 -11.64 -1.09
CA ASN A 102 4.06 -12.72 -0.39
C ASN A 102 2.61 -12.28 -0.20
N GLY A 103 1.78 -12.58 -1.19
CA GLY A 103 0.35 -12.72 -0.97
C GLY A 103 0.16 -13.90 -0.02
N ALA A 104 0.26 -13.66 1.29
CA ALA A 104 -0.15 -14.64 2.28
C ALA A 104 -1.66 -14.83 2.10
N HIS A 105 -2.02 -15.88 1.36
CA HIS A 105 -3.31 -16.54 1.49
C HIS A 105 -3.48 -16.98 2.94
N THR A 106 -4.51 -16.47 3.59
CA THR A 106 -5.33 -17.22 4.53
C THR A 106 -6.78 -16.83 4.34
#